data_AF-A0A087TLW6-F1
#
_entry.id   AF-A0A087TLW6-F1
#
_cell.length_a   1.000
_cell.length_b   1.000
_cell.length_c   1.000
_cell.angle_alpha   90.00
_cell.angle_beta   90.00
_cell.angle_gamma   90.00
#
_symmetry.space_group_name_H-M   'P 1'
#
loop_
_entity.id
_entity.type
_entity.pdbx_description
1 polymer ?
#
loop_
_entity_poly.entity_id
_entity_poly.type
_entity_poly.pdbx_seq_one_letter_code
_entity_poly.pdbx_strand_id
1 'polypeptide(L)'
;MNLSAMFPFKKNFSLFCMRQSILTLGGCSLLALRWYIMGASTPVFQQVDNPASFEENIFVRTINYHYIYSMNVWLLFHPYWLCFDWSMGCIPLIQTSNDCR
;
A
#
# COMPACT_ATOMS: atom_id res chain seq x y z
N MET A 1 34.46 -40.06 -4.02
CA MET A 1 34.22 -38.62 -3.79
C MET A 1 32.83 -38.30 -4.35
N ASN A 2 31.88 -37.88 -3.51
CA ASN A 2 30.47 -37.76 -3.90
C ASN A 2 30.29 -36.55 -4.84
N LEU A 3 29.90 -36.77 -6.10
CA LEU A 3 29.80 -35.71 -7.13
C LEU A 3 28.80 -34.60 -6.74
N SER A 4 27.89 -34.90 -5.81
CA SER A 4 26.93 -33.98 -5.21
C SER A 4 27.55 -32.87 -4.36
N ALA A 5 28.79 -33.04 -3.88
CA ALA A 5 29.49 -32.05 -3.06
C ALA A 5 30.21 -30.96 -3.87
N MET A 6 30.41 -31.16 -5.19
CA MET A 6 31.15 -30.22 -6.05
C MET A 6 30.26 -29.15 -6.72
N PHE A 7 28.94 -29.35 -6.75
CA PHE A 7 27.97 -28.39 -7.32
C PHE A 7 26.84 -27.90 -6.37
N PRO A 8 27.03 -27.78 -5.04
CA PRO A 8 25.96 -27.32 -4.14
C PRO A 8 25.55 -25.87 -4.45
N PHE A 9 26.52 -25.01 -4.81
CA PHE A 9 26.25 -23.61 -5.13
C PHE A 9 25.39 -23.45 -6.39
N LYS A 10 25.69 -24.18 -7.46
CA LYS A 10 24.91 -24.12 -8.72
C LYS A 10 23.48 -24.63 -8.53
N LYS A 11 23.29 -25.69 -7.71
CA LYS A 11 21.96 -26.22 -7.37
C LYS A 11 21.15 -25.22 -6.53
N ASN A 12 21.75 -24.62 -5.51
CA ASN A 12 21.10 -23.63 -4.67
C ASN A 12 20.75 -22.35 -5.44
N PHE A 13 21.65 -21.90 -6.32
CA PHE A 13 21.41 -20.77 -7.22
C PHE A 13 20.28 -21.09 -8.22
N SER A 14 20.28 -22.28 -8.82
CA SER A 14 19.20 -22.74 -9.70
C SER A 14 17.85 -22.80 -8.98
N LEU A 15 17.80 -23.33 -7.74
CA LEU A 15 16.60 -23.35 -6.91
C LEU A 15 16.10 -21.94 -6.56
N PHE A 16 17.01 -21.01 -6.24
CA PHE A 16 16.68 -19.61 -6.02
C PHE A 16 16.05 -18.97 -7.26
N CYS A 17 16.67 -19.15 -8.43
CA CYS A 17 16.14 -18.64 -9.69
C CYS A 17 14.77 -19.25 -10.03
N MET A 18 14.59 -20.57 -9.83
CA MET A 18 13.29 -21.21 -10.05
C MET A 18 12.22 -20.64 -9.11
N ARG A 19 12.54 -20.47 -7.82
CA ARG A 19 11.62 -19.86 -6.86
C ARG A 19 11.23 -18.45 -7.30
N GLN A 20 12.21 -17.63 -7.66
CA GLN A 20 11.96 -16.26 -8.09
C GLN A 20 11.11 -16.22 -9.37
N SER A 21 11.38 -17.09 -10.34
CA SER A 21 10.57 -17.21 -11.56
C SER A 21 9.12 -17.61 -11.25
N ILE A 22 8.91 -18.61 -10.39
CA ILE A 22 7.56 -19.04 -9.99
C ILE A 22 6.81 -17.91 -9.28
N LEU A 23 7.45 -17.23 -8.33
CA LEU A 23 6.84 -16.11 -7.59
C LEU A 23 6.52 -14.94 -8.52
N THR A 24 7.42 -14.60 -9.44
CA THR A 24 7.19 -13.52 -10.41
C THR A 24 6.07 -13.89 -11.39
N LEU A 25 6.09 -15.09 -11.97
CA LEU A 25 5.04 -15.54 -12.90
C LEU A 25 3.68 -15.62 -12.22
N GLY A 26 3.63 -16.16 -10.99
CA GLY A 26 2.42 -16.20 -10.17
C GLY A 26 1.93 -14.80 -9.80
N GLY A 27 2.83 -13.89 -9.43
CA GLY A 27 2.48 -12.49 -9.15
C GLY A 27 1.92 -11.78 -10.39
N CYS A 28 2.58 -11.94 -11.54
CA CYS A 28 2.12 -11.38 -12.81
C CYS A 28 0.75 -11.94 -13.22
N SER A 29 0.52 -13.25 -13.05
CA SER A 29 -0.77 -13.86 -13.40
C SER A 29 -1.89 -13.36 -12.49
N LEU A 30 -1.65 -13.23 -11.19
CA LEU A 30 -2.60 -12.65 -10.24
C LEU A 30 -2.91 -11.18 -10.56
N LEU A 31 -1.90 -10.39 -10.93
CA LEU A 31 -2.09 -9.00 -11.34
C LEU A 31 -2.88 -8.88 -12.65
N ALA A 32 -2.57 -9.73 -13.64
CA ALA A 32 -3.30 -9.78 -14.91
C ALA A 32 -4.77 -10.21 -14.69
N LEU A 33 -5.00 -11.21 -13.85
CA LEU A 33 -6.35 -11.64 -13.48
C LEU A 33 -7.11 -10.54 -12.75
N ARG A 34 -6.46 -9.87 -11.77
CA ARG A 34 -7.04 -8.73 -11.06
C ARG A 34 -7.43 -7.61 -12.03
N TRP A 35 -6.53 -7.25 -12.93
CA TRP A 35 -6.80 -6.24 -13.95
C TRP A 35 -8.03 -6.62 -14.79
N TYR A 36 -8.07 -7.86 -15.27
CA TYR A 36 -9.18 -8.37 -16.07
C TYR A 36 -10.51 -8.30 -15.31
N ILE A 37 -10.55 -8.76 -14.06
CA ILE A 37 -11.74 -8.72 -13.20
C ILE A 37 -12.20 -7.28 -12.94
N MET A 38 -11.27 -6.35 -12.69
CA MET A 38 -11.56 -4.95 -12.43
C MET A 38 -12.01 -4.16 -13.69
N GLY A 39 -12.03 -4.81 -14.86
CA GLY A 39 -12.53 -4.20 -16.10
C GLY A 39 -11.67 -3.06 -16.63
N ALA A 40 -10.39 -3.00 -16.25
CA ALA A 40 -9.43 -1.96 -16.65
C ALA A 40 -9.90 -0.51 -16.36
N SER A 41 -10.91 -0.31 -15.52
CA SER A 41 -11.40 1.01 -15.15
C SER A 41 -10.64 1.55 -13.95
N THR A 42 -10.52 2.88 -13.88
CA THR A 42 -10.00 3.54 -12.69
C THR A 42 -11.07 3.47 -11.58
N PRO A 43 -10.69 3.22 -10.32
CA PRO A 43 -11.63 3.33 -9.22
C PRO A 43 -12.20 4.75 -9.18
N VAL A 44 -13.53 4.85 -9.03
CA VAL A 44 -14.20 6.12 -8.81
C VAL A 44 -14.33 6.31 -7.31
N PHE A 45 -13.55 7.23 -6.76
CA PHE A 45 -13.62 7.56 -5.35
C PHE A 45 -14.84 8.44 -5.08
N GLN A 46 -15.47 8.21 -3.94
CA GLN A 46 -16.45 9.11 -3.35
C GLN A 46 -15.79 9.97 -2.28
N GLN A 47 -16.44 11.08 -1.91
CA GLN A 47 -15.93 11.96 -0.85
C GLN A 47 -15.71 11.22 0.48
N VAL A 48 -16.54 10.22 0.77
CA VAL A 48 -16.41 9.42 1.99
C VAL A 48 -15.13 8.57 1.99
N ASP A 49 -14.61 8.21 0.81
CA ASP A 49 -13.46 7.31 0.66
C ASP A 49 -12.13 8.02 0.90
N ASN A 50 -12.05 9.31 0.54
CA ASN A 50 -10.88 10.14 0.74
C ASN A 50 -11.28 11.62 0.78
N PRO A 51 -11.84 12.11 1.90
CA PRO A 51 -12.40 13.45 1.98
C PRO A 51 -11.34 14.53 1.70
N ALA A 52 -10.07 14.30 2.04
CA ALA A 52 -8.98 15.23 1.76
C ALA A 52 -8.78 15.46 0.25
N SER A 53 -8.96 14.44 -0.60
CA SER A 53 -8.87 14.59 -2.07
C SER A 53 -9.95 15.50 -2.65
N PHE A 54 -11.10 15.58 -1.99
CA PHE A 54 -12.25 16.37 -2.45
C PHE A 54 -12.22 17.81 -1.94
N GLU A 55 -11.26 18.18 -1.09
CA GLU A 55 -11.10 19.56 -0.61
C GLU A 55 -10.64 20.51 -1.72
N GLU A 56 -11.43 21.53 -2.04
CA GLU A 56 -11.11 22.49 -3.11
C GLU A 56 -9.87 23.34 -2.79
N ASN A 57 -9.66 23.65 -1.51
CA ASN A 57 -8.51 24.43 -1.08
C ASN A 57 -7.25 23.57 -1.02
N ILE A 58 -6.27 23.89 -1.87
CA ILE A 58 -5.02 23.12 -1.97
C ILE A 58 -4.21 23.11 -0.68
N PHE A 59 -4.26 24.19 0.11
CA PHE A 59 -3.56 24.27 1.39
C PHE A 59 -4.18 23.32 2.42
N VAL A 60 -5.52 23.34 2.54
CA VAL A 60 -6.26 22.42 3.41
C VAL A 60 -6.01 20.97 3.00
N ARG A 61 -6.08 20.68 1.70
CA ARG A 61 -5.77 19.37 1.13
C ARG A 61 -4.35 18.91 1.51
N THR A 62 -3.35 19.76 1.30
CA THR A 62 -1.94 19.44 1.61
C THR A 62 -1.72 19.19 3.10
N ILE A 63 -2.26 20.04 3.99
CA ILE A 63 -2.12 19.84 5.44
C ILE A 63 -2.73 18.51 5.87
N ASN A 64 -3.93 18.19 5.39
CA ASN A 64 -4.58 16.94 5.75
C ASN A 64 -3.80 15.71 5.29
N TYR A 65 -3.15 15.75 4.11
CA TYR A 65 -2.26 14.67 3.70
C TYR A 65 -1.04 14.52 4.62
N HIS A 66 -0.41 15.61 5.04
CA HIS A 66 0.71 15.56 5.97
C HIS A 66 0.29 15.04 7.35
N TYR A 67 -0.90 15.44 7.81
CA TYR A 67 -1.49 14.96 9.05
C TYR A 67 -1.72 13.44 9.01
N ILE A 68 -2.33 12.96 7.92
CA ILE A 68 -2.53 11.52 7.67
C ILE A 68 -1.20 10.75 7.65
N TYR A 69 -0.16 11.27 6.99
CA TYR A 69 1.16 10.62 7.00
C TYR A 69 1.78 10.59 8.39
N SER A 70 1.63 11.66 9.17
CA SER A 70 2.11 11.72 10.55
C SER A 70 1.42 10.68 11.43
N MET A 71 0.11 10.50 11.27
CA MET A 71 -0.65 9.43 11.95
C MET A 71 -0.19 8.03 11.55
N ASN A 72 0.04 7.78 10.25
CA ASN A 72 0.56 6.50 9.77
C ASN A 72 1.95 6.19 10.35
N VAL A 73 2.83 7.19 10.44
CA VAL A 73 4.14 7.04 11.09
C VAL A 73 3.97 6.74 12.58
N TRP A 74 3.05 7.42 13.27
CA TRP A 74 2.76 7.14 14.68
C TRP A 74 2.28 5.70 14.91
N LEU A 75 1.42 5.17 14.04
CA LEU A 75 0.93 3.79 14.12
C LEU A 75 2.05 2.73 14.02
N LEU A 76 3.16 3.02 13.33
CA LEU A 76 4.32 2.12 13.29
C LEU A 76 4.99 1.98 14.66
N PHE A 77 4.93 3.02 15.50
CA PHE A 77 5.47 2.99 16.86
C PHE A 77 4.43 2.51 17.88
N HIS A 78 3.16 2.86 17.70
CA HIS A 78 2.09 2.57 18.64
C HIS A 78 0.79 2.16 17.94
N PRO A 79 0.62 0.87 17.58
CA PRO A 79 -0.49 0.36 16.79
C PRO A 79 -1.75 0.10 17.63
N TYR A 80 -2.18 1.07 18.44
CA TYR A 80 -3.35 0.93 19.30
C TYR A 80 -4.64 1.42 18.61
N TRP A 81 -4.57 2.45 17.78
CA TRP A 81 -5.72 3.05 17.08
C TRP A 81 -5.84 2.55 15.63
N LEU A 82 -6.05 1.24 15.45
CA LEU A 82 -6.38 0.71 14.11
C LEU A 82 -7.83 1.07 13.77
N CYS A 83 -8.01 2.04 12.87
CA CYS A 83 -9.30 2.41 12.27
C CYS A 83 -9.18 2.35 10.74
N PHE A 84 -10.28 2.62 10.00
CA PHE A 84 -10.18 2.68 8.53
C PHE A 84 -9.24 3.82 8.12
N ASP A 85 -8.33 3.51 7.19
CA ASP A 85 -7.41 4.49 6.60
C ASP A 85 -8.20 5.65 5.98
N TRP A 86 -7.96 6.89 6.42
CA TRP A 86 -8.45 8.19 5.89
C TRP A 86 -9.87 8.28 5.29
N SER A 87 -10.71 7.29 5.52
CA SER A 87 -11.99 7.03 4.86
C SER A 87 -13.06 6.94 5.92
N MET A 88 -14.33 6.94 5.51
CA MET A 88 -15.50 6.78 6.37
C MET A 88 -15.54 7.79 7.54
N GLY A 89 -14.85 8.92 7.40
CA GLY A 89 -14.73 9.92 8.45
C GLY A 89 -13.87 9.50 9.66
N CYS A 90 -13.05 8.44 9.55
CA CYS A 90 -12.20 7.98 10.65
C CYS A 90 -11.13 9.01 11.06
N ILE A 91 -10.63 9.79 10.10
CA ILE A 91 -9.71 10.90 10.37
C ILE A 91 -10.44 12.21 9.98
N PRO A 92 -10.83 13.05 10.95
CA PRO A 92 -11.52 14.31 10.65
C PRO A 92 -10.57 15.28 9.94
N LEU A 93 -11.10 16.05 8.99
CA LEU A 93 -10.31 17.05 8.26
C LEU A 93 -10.02 18.29 9.12
N ILE A 94 -8.78 18.74 9.06
CA ILE A 94 -8.35 20.05 9.55
C ILE A 94 -8.86 21.10 8.56
N GLN A 95 -9.86 21.89 8.96
CA GLN A 95 -10.50 22.90 8.09
C GLN A 95 -9.98 24.32 8.35
N THR A 96 -9.42 24.57 9.54
CA THR A 96 -8.98 25.91 9.96
C THR A 96 -7.64 25.82 10.69
N SER A 97 -6.87 26.92 10.68
CA SER A 97 -5.61 27.01 11.44
C SER A 97 -5.80 26.98 12.95
N ASN A 98 -7.03 27.14 13.44
CA ASN A 98 -7.37 27.08 14.86
C ASN A 98 -7.85 25.69 15.29
N ASP A 99 -7.70 24.66 14.45
CA ASP A 99 -7.93 23.28 14.87
C ASP A 99 -6.84 22.90 15.88
N CYS A 100 -7.26 22.61 17.11
CA CYS A 100 -6.38 22.37 18.26
C CYS A 100 -6.17 20.89 18.59
N ARG A 101 -6.73 20.00 17.76
CA ARG A 101 -6.40 18.57 17.77
C ARG A 101 -5.00 18.37 17.20
#